data_AF-A0A3M9YS86-F1
#
_entry.id   AF-A0A3M9YS86-F1
#
_cell.length_a   1.000
_cell.length_b   1.000
_cell.length_c   1.000
_cell.angle_alpha   90.00
_cell.angle_beta   90.00
_cell.angle_gamma   90.00
#
_symmetry.space_group_name_H-M   'P 1'
#
loop_
_entity.id
_entity.type
_entity.pdbx_description
1 polymer ?
#
loop_
_entity_poly.entity_id
_entity_poly.type
_entity_poly.pdbx_seq_one_letter_code
_entity_poly.pdbx_strand_id
1 'polypeptide(L)'
;MLKQRLELCSRTEWPNLRPYGLQVARLADLVDPASRMALDIGDEPLTYEWRLIAGVGDEPVSWAVADQLHASGSHGLAYPSRLTGGQCVVLWDWNTDRSPAS
;
A
#
# COMPACT_ATOMS: atom_id res chain seq x y z
N MET A 1 -14.40 17.09 17.24
CA MET A 1 -13.34 16.21 16.71
C MET A 1 -13.98 14.90 16.29
N LEU A 2 -14.12 14.69 14.98
CA LEU A 2 -14.94 13.64 14.38
C LEU A 2 -14.19 12.29 14.44
N LYS A 3 -14.54 11.42 15.40
CA LYS A 3 -14.14 10.01 15.39
C LYS A 3 -14.98 9.28 14.34
N GLN A 4 -14.47 9.16 13.12
CA GLN A 4 -15.10 8.32 12.10
C GLN A 4 -14.92 6.85 12.53
N ARG A 5 -16.01 6.28 13.03
CA ARG A 5 -16.11 4.87 13.41
C ARG A 5 -16.28 4.08 12.11
N LEU A 6 -15.16 3.60 11.55
CA LEU A 6 -15.17 2.63 10.45
C LEU A 6 -15.99 1.42 10.92
N GLU A 7 -17.17 1.25 10.34
CA GLU A 7 -18.00 0.07 10.51
C GLU A 7 -17.23 -1.11 9.94
N LEU A 8 -16.54 -1.84 10.82
CA LEU A 8 -15.85 -3.08 10.50
C LEU A 8 -16.84 -4.01 9.80
N CYS A 9 -16.51 -4.41 8.56
CA CYS A 9 -17.16 -5.52 7.85
C CYS A 9 -17.51 -6.65 8.81
N SER A 10 -18.68 -7.26 8.62
CA SER A 10 -19.25 -8.24 9.54
C SER A 10 -18.21 -9.31 9.91
N ARG A 11 -18.02 -9.53 11.22
CA ARG A 11 -17.05 -10.49 11.79
C ARG A 11 -17.26 -11.94 11.30
N THR A 12 -18.38 -12.23 10.66
CA THR A 12 -18.80 -13.55 10.20
C THR A 12 -18.08 -14.04 8.95
N GLU A 13 -17.59 -13.15 8.10
CA GLU A 13 -17.04 -13.53 6.79
C GLU A 13 -15.51 -13.80 6.83
N TRP A 14 -14.80 -13.26 7.83
CA TRP A 14 -13.34 -13.33 7.93
C TRP A 14 -12.90 -13.54 9.39
N PRO A 15 -12.97 -14.78 9.92
CA PRO A 15 -12.76 -15.06 11.35
C PRO A 15 -11.36 -14.68 11.88
N ASN A 16 -10.39 -14.55 10.97
CA ASN A 16 -9.01 -14.20 11.29
C ASN A 16 -8.68 -12.73 11.04
N LEU A 17 -9.65 -11.90 10.64
CA LEU A 17 -9.42 -10.47 10.48
C LEU A 17 -9.20 -9.83 11.86
N ARG A 18 -8.16 -9.01 11.95
CA ARG A 18 -7.81 -8.27 13.17
C ARG A 18 -7.64 -6.80 12.80
N PRO A 19 -8.35 -5.88 13.47
CA PRO A 19 -8.05 -4.47 13.32
C PRO A 19 -6.69 -4.17 13.94
N TYR A 20 -5.95 -3.27 13.33
CA TYR A 20 -4.71 -2.72 13.86
C TYR A 20 -4.69 -1.21 13.62
N GLY A 21 -4.05 -0.49 14.54
CA GLY A 21 -3.69 0.91 14.30
C GLY A 21 -2.41 0.95 13.49
N LEU A 22 -2.33 1.89 12.56
CA LEU A 22 -1.12 2.12 11.75
C LEU A 22 -0.72 3.58 11.90
N GLN A 23 0.50 3.80 12.42
CA GLN A 23 1.11 5.13 12.48
C GLN A 23 2.38 5.11 11.63
N VAL A 24 2.35 5.81 10.50
CA VAL A 24 3.47 5.88 9.57
C VAL A 24 3.72 7.33 9.19
N ALA A 25 4.96 7.78 9.35
CA ALA A 25 5.32 9.18 9.13
C ALA A 25 5.32 9.60 7.65
N ARG A 26 5.70 8.69 6.73
CA ARG A 26 5.83 8.97 5.29
C ARG A 26 5.32 7.79 4.48
N LEU A 27 4.05 7.83 4.10
CA LEU A 27 3.48 6.96 3.08
C LEU A 27 3.36 7.73 1.78
N ALA A 28 3.84 7.16 0.69
CA ALA A 28 3.54 7.66 -0.64
C ALA A 28 2.06 7.40 -0.97
N ASP A 29 1.35 8.41 -1.44
CA ASP A 29 -0.06 8.30 -1.81
C ASP A 29 -0.19 7.99 -3.30
N LEU A 30 -0.54 6.74 -3.63
CA LEU A 30 -0.90 6.31 -4.98
C LEU A 30 -2.41 6.13 -5.16
N VAL A 31 -3.21 6.51 -4.16
CA VAL A 31 -4.68 6.56 -4.26
C VAL A 31 -5.09 7.83 -4.98
N ASP A 32 -4.49 8.96 -4.60
CA ASP A 32 -4.73 10.26 -5.23
C ASP A 32 -4.04 10.34 -6.61
N PRO A 33 -4.80 10.57 -7.72
CA PRO A 33 -4.22 10.78 -9.04
C PRO A 33 -3.23 11.96 -9.11
N ALA A 34 -3.45 13.04 -8.33
CA ALA A 34 -2.56 14.19 -8.35
C ALA A 34 -1.20 13.88 -7.73
N SER A 35 -1.20 13.16 -6.61
CA SER A 35 0.02 12.64 -5.97
C SER A 35 0.82 11.72 -6.90
N ARG A 36 0.14 10.84 -7.64
CA ARG A 36 0.78 9.98 -8.65
C ARG A 36 1.45 10.76 -9.77
N MET A 37 0.76 11.77 -10.29
CA MET A 37 1.31 12.65 -11.32
C MET A 37 2.55 13.41 -10.81
N ALA A 38 2.54 13.86 -9.55
CA ALA A 38 3.69 14.52 -8.93
C ALA A 38 4.90 13.58 -8.71
N LEU A 39 4.64 12.27 -8.61
CA LEU A 39 5.65 11.22 -8.44
C LEU A 39 6.09 10.58 -9.77
N ASP A 40 5.53 11.04 -10.89
CA ASP A 40 5.72 10.45 -12.24
C ASP A 40 5.32 8.96 -12.31
N ILE A 41 4.26 8.58 -11.60
CA ILE A 41 3.73 7.21 -11.53
C ILE A 41 2.45 7.11 -12.35
N GLY A 42 2.49 6.32 -13.42
CA GLY A 42 1.32 6.01 -14.25
C GLY A 42 0.35 5.03 -13.59
N ASP A 43 -0.71 4.67 -14.32
CA ASP A 43 -1.68 3.65 -13.87
C ASP A 43 -1.13 2.22 -13.99
N GLU A 44 -0.17 1.98 -14.89
CA GLU A 44 0.36 0.65 -15.21
C GLU A 44 0.89 -0.14 -13.99
N PRO A 45 1.70 0.44 -13.10
CA PRO A 45 2.19 -0.27 -11.91
C PRO A 45 1.07 -0.67 -10.97
N LEU A 46 -0.07 0.01 -11.05
CA LEU A 46 -1.26 -0.33 -10.29
C LEU A 46 -2.10 -1.38 -11.00
N THR A 47 -1.99 -1.57 -12.33
CA THR A 47 -2.83 -2.46 -13.17
C THR A 47 -2.39 -3.90 -13.28
N TYR A 48 -1.10 -4.16 -13.17
CA TYR A 48 -0.56 -5.48 -13.49
C TYR A 48 -0.72 -6.53 -12.39
N GLU A 49 -0.99 -7.77 -12.82
CA GLU A 49 -0.98 -8.99 -12.01
C GLU A 49 0.45 -9.36 -11.62
N TRP A 50 1.06 -8.57 -10.74
CA TRP A 50 2.45 -8.72 -10.32
C TRP A 50 2.78 -10.14 -9.85
N ARG A 51 1.80 -10.86 -9.26
CA ARG A 51 1.96 -12.24 -8.82
C ARG A 51 2.19 -13.21 -9.97
N LEU A 52 1.54 -12.99 -11.11
CA LEU A 52 1.71 -13.82 -12.30
C LEU A 52 3.07 -13.55 -12.95
N ILE A 53 3.44 -12.28 -13.08
CA ILE A 53 4.75 -11.85 -13.63
C ILE A 53 5.89 -12.42 -12.77
N ALA A 54 5.85 -12.17 -11.45
CA ALA A 54 6.83 -12.71 -10.52
C ALA A 54 6.84 -14.24 -10.50
N GLY A 55 5.67 -14.87 -10.68
CA GLY A 55 5.52 -16.32 -10.72
C GLY A 55 6.21 -17.00 -11.90
N VAL A 56 6.43 -16.29 -13.01
CA VAL A 56 7.19 -16.78 -14.17
C VAL A 56 8.66 -16.36 -14.16
N GLY A 57 9.11 -15.67 -13.10
CA GLY A 57 10.49 -15.21 -12.93
C GLY A 57 10.80 -13.84 -13.52
N ASP A 58 9.79 -13.13 -14.05
CA ASP A 58 9.93 -11.78 -14.56
C ASP A 58 9.74 -10.73 -13.43
N GLU A 59 10.20 -9.51 -13.69
CA GLU A 59 10.11 -8.40 -12.74
C GLU A 59 8.87 -7.52 -12.98
N PRO A 60 7.95 -7.41 -12.00
CA PRO A 60 6.81 -6.52 -12.11
C PRO A 60 7.21 -5.04 -12.14
N VAL A 61 6.55 -4.24 -12.99
CA VAL A 61 6.74 -2.78 -13.05
C VAL A 61 6.51 -2.11 -11.68
N SER A 62 5.63 -2.68 -10.85
CA SER A 62 5.37 -2.19 -9.49
C SER A 62 6.56 -2.27 -8.54
N TRP A 63 7.57 -3.11 -8.83
CA TRP A 63 8.79 -3.21 -8.03
C TRP A 63 9.70 -2.00 -8.25
N ALA A 64 9.88 -1.57 -9.50
CA ALA A 64 10.64 -0.35 -9.80
C ALA A 64 10.04 0.90 -9.11
N VAL A 65 8.71 0.98 -9.06
CA VAL A 65 8.01 2.04 -8.30
C VAL A 65 8.27 1.92 -6.80
N ALA A 66 8.24 0.70 -6.24
CA ALA A 66 8.55 0.49 -4.83
C ALA A 66 9.98 0.92 -4.50
N ASP A 67 10.94 0.57 -5.34
CA ASP A 67 12.34 0.96 -5.17
C ASP A 67 12.55 2.48 -5.25
N GLN A 68 11.94 3.13 -6.23
CA GLN A 68 11.96 4.60 -6.37
C GLN A 68 11.43 5.29 -5.11
N LEU A 69 10.26 4.86 -4.64
CA LEU A 69 9.60 5.46 -3.48
C LEU A 69 10.37 5.18 -2.19
N HIS A 70 10.92 3.98 -2.04
CA HIS A 70 11.76 3.64 -0.90
C HIS A 70 13.05 4.48 -0.90
N ALA A 71 13.71 4.62 -2.06
CA ALA A 71 14.91 5.45 -2.21
C ALA A 71 14.63 6.94 -1.93
N SER A 72 13.41 7.43 -2.21
CA SER A 72 12.97 8.79 -1.85
C SER A 72 12.73 9.00 -0.35
N GLY A 73 12.82 7.95 0.48
CA GLY A 73 12.65 8.00 1.92
C GLY A 73 11.22 7.77 2.41
N SER A 74 10.33 7.26 1.55
CA SER A 74 9.02 6.78 1.99
C SER A 74 9.19 5.48 2.78
N HIS A 75 8.37 5.27 3.81
CA HIS A 75 8.37 4.04 4.62
C HIS A 75 7.37 3.00 4.10
N GLY A 76 6.69 3.33 3.01
CA GLY A 76 5.66 2.51 2.38
C GLY A 76 4.85 3.32 1.39
N LEU A 77 3.79 2.72 0.89
CA LEU A 77 2.83 3.37 -0.01
C LEU A 77 1.40 2.91 0.28
N ALA A 78 0.44 3.76 -0.04
CA ALA A 78 -0.97 3.41 -0.10
C ALA A 78 -1.42 3.39 -1.57
N TYR A 79 -2.27 2.43 -1.94
CA TYR A 79 -2.75 2.25 -3.32
C TYR A 79 -4.18 1.69 -3.36
N PRO A 80 -4.94 1.90 -4.44
CA PRO A 80 -6.31 1.42 -4.54
C PRO A 80 -6.35 -0.12 -4.64
N SER A 81 -7.19 -0.76 -3.82
CA SER A 81 -7.44 -2.20 -3.88
C SER A 81 -8.37 -2.52 -5.05
N ARG A 82 -7.91 -3.36 -5.97
CA ARG A 82 -8.78 -3.90 -7.04
C ARG A 82 -9.74 -4.98 -6.58
N LEU A 83 -9.38 -5.71 -5.52
CA LEU A 83 -10.17 -6.85 -5.05
C LEU A 83 -11.36 -6.41 -4.20
N THR A 84 -11.19 -5.33 -3.43
CA THR A 84 -12.16 -4.94 -2.39
C THR A 84 -12.74 -3.54 -2.58
N GLY A 85 -12.24 -2.74 -3.54
CA GLY A 85 -12.64 -1.34 -3.72
C GLY A 85 -12.19 -0.40 -2.59
N GLY A 86 -11.47 -0.92 -1.59
CA GLY A 86 -10.83 -0.14 -0.55
C GLY A 86 -9.42 0.33 -0.96
N GLN A 87 -8.58 0.56 0.04
CA GLN A 87 -7.16 0.86 -0.16
C GLN A 87 -6.31 -0.23 0.51
N CYS A 88 -5.15 -0.46 -0.07
CA CYS A 88 -4.12 -1.33 0.48
C CYS A 88 -2.92 -0.48 0.87
N VAL A 89 -2.16 -0.96 1.85
CA VAL A 89 -0.90 -0.33 2.28
C VAL A 89 0.21 -1.36 2.15
N VAL A 90 1.33 -0.94 1.58
CA VAL A 90 2.61 -1.66 1.65
C VAL A 90 3.49 -0.91 2.65
N LEU A 91 4.11 -1.65 3.56
CA LEU A 91 5.06 -1.11 4.53
C LEU A 91 6.42 -1.75 4.26
N TRP A 92 7.44 -0.91 4.10
CA TRP A 92 8.83 -1.36 4.08
C TRP A 92 9.41 -1.27 5.48
N ASP A 93 10.35 -2.15 5.79
CA ASP A 93 11.09 -2.14 7.05
C ASP A 93 10.22 -2.21 8.33
N TRP A 94 8.97 -2.64 8.21
CA TRP A 94 7.98 -2.67 9.31
C TRP A 94 8.41 -3.58 10.48
N ASN A 95 9.28 -4.54 10.20
CA ASN A 95 9.82 -5.54 11.13
C ASN A 95 11.28 -5.24 11.53
N THR A 96 11.79 -4.04 11.24
CA THR A 96 13.15 -3.64 11.62
C THR A 96 13.10 -2.57 12.71
N ASP A 97 14.22 -2.33 13.39
CA ASP A 97 14.34 -1.23 14.38
C ASP A 97 14.17 0.17 13.74
N ARG A 98 14.06 0.26 12.41
CA ARG A 98 13.80 1.49 11.64
C ARG A 98 12.30 1.74 11.41
N SER A 99 11.44 0.85 11.90
CA SER A 99 9.98 0.93 11.74
C SER A 99 9.41 2.22 12.37
N PRO A 100 8.41 2.87 11.75
CA PRO A 100 7.73 3.99 12.39
C PRO A 100 7.05 3.48 13.67
N ALA A 101 7.31 4.16 14.78
CA ALA A 101 6.89 3.73 16.10
C ALA A 101 5.39 3.39 16.13
N SER A 102 5.12 2.16 16.59
CA SER A 102 3.79 1.57 16.76
C SER A 102 2.94 2.30 17.79
#